data_AF-A0A6M3M433-F1
#
_entry.id   AF-A0A6M3M433-F1
#
_cell.length_a   1.000
_cell.length_b   1.000
_cell.length_c   1.000
_cell.angle_alpha   90.00
_cell.angle_beta   90.00
_cell.angle_gamma   90.00
#
_symmetry.space_group_name_H-M   'P 1'
#
loop_
_entity.id
_entity.type
_entity.pdbx_description
1 polymer ?
#
loop_
_entity_poly.entity_id
_entity_poly.type
_entity_poly.pdbx_seq_one_letter_code
_entity_poly.pdbx_strand_id
1 'polypeptide(L)'
;MEHLYVAQGVGGLFKIGRSSDPVARAKALQREFAARGDKLEKLTPCESVENAYAIEYALQSWVARTQIRQSGREWFVSGDFDATLKQAQALTAERRKRDAYEQSPRGKAARRRQQARILALQQEWAAAKVSHLTSRAQYKADVAKRRKAKALRVNGAMDAMAAFLIARSTQLA
;
A
#
# COMPACT_ATOMS: atom_id res chain seq x y z
N MET A 1 -6.20 2.30 22.08
CA MET A 1 -6.45 3.66 21.54
C MET A 1 -5.20 4.49 21.77
N GLU A 2 -4.97 5.47 20.91
CA GLU A 2 -3.77 6.30 20.92
C GLU A 2 -4.15 7.78 21.02
N HIS A 3 -3.28 8.56 21.65
CA HIS A 3 -3.38 9.99 21.77
C HIS A 3 -2.32 10.63 20.89
N LEU A 4 -2.73 11.52 19.98
CA LEU A 4 -1.84 12.49 19.38
C LEU A 4 -1.45 13.50 20.47
N TYR A 5 -0.19 13.89 20.58
CA TYR A 5 0.25 14.88 21.56
C TYR A 5 1.13 15.95 20.91
N VAL A 6 1.13 17.12 21.52
CA VAL A 6 2.09 18.20 21.27
C VAL A 6 2.79 18.50 22.60
N ALA A 7 4.12 18.47 22.59
CA ALA A 7 4.97 18.73 23.74
C ALA A 7 5.85 19.94 23.47
N GLN A 8 5.98 20.83 24.45
CA GLN A 8 6.76 22.06 24.38
C GLN A 8 7.82 22.06 25.47
N GLY A 9 9.01 22.52 25.11
CA GLY A 9 10.10 22.81 26.03
C GLY A 9 10.23 24.32 26.25
N VAL A 10 10.82 24.67 27.39
CA VAL A 10 10.99 26.06 27.84
C VAL A 10 11.86 26.86 26.84
N GLY A 11 12.84 26.22 26.20
CA GLY A 11 13.74 26.79 25.21
C GLY A 11 13.12 26.95 23.82
N GLY A 12 11.82 26.75 23.65
CA GLY A 12 11.12 26.89 22.37
C GLY A 12 11.29 25.69 21.43
N LEU A 13 11.87 24.59 21.92
CA LEU A 13 11.81 23.29 21.24
C LEU A 13 10.40 22.71 21.43
N PHE A 14 9.87 22.09 20.40
CA PHE A 14 8.64 21.32 20.56
C PHE A 14 8.69 20.02 19.78
N LYS A 15 7.90 19.05 20.25
CA LYS A 15 7.80 17.71 19.70
C LYS A 15 6.35 17.31 19.49
N ILE A 16 6.10 16.66 18.37
CA ILE A 16 4.81 16.07 18.04
C ILE A 16 4.98 14.55 18.00
N GLY A 17 4.00 13.83 18.52
CA GLY A 17 4.00 12.38 18.38
C GLY A 17 2.70 11.77 18.85
N ARG A 18 2.71 10.44 18.98
CA ARG A 18 1.59 9.69 19.53
C ARG A 18 2.01 8.79 20.68
N SER A 19 1.08 8.52 21.58
CA SER A 19 1.28 7.55 22.67
C SER A 19 -0.05 6.91 23.06
N SER A 20 -0.03 5.62 23.39
CA SER A 20 -1.15 4.97 24.08
C SER A 20 -1.22 5.36 25.56
N ASP A 21 -0.10 5.81 26.14
CA ASP A 21 0.00 6.26 27.53
C ASP A 21 0.69 7.64 27.58
N PRO A 22 -0.07 8.75 27.64
CA PRO A 22 0.50 10.09 27.74
C PRO A 22 1.31 10.33 29.02
N VAL A 23 1.00 9.64 30.12
CA VAL A 23 1.65 9.85 31.42
C VAL A 23 3.04 9.24 31.42
N ALA A 24 3.18 8.00 30.95
CA ALA A 24 4.49 7.38 30.75
C ALA A 24 5.31 8.16 29.70
N ARG A 25 4.65 8.66 28.65
CA ARG A 25 5.31 9.45 27.61
C ARG A 25 5.85 10.78 28.13
N ALA A 26 5.14 11.47 29.01
CA ALA A 26 5.63 12.71 29.63
C ALA A 26 6.95 12.48 30.38
N LYS A 27 7.06 11.38 31.15
CA LYS A 27 8.30 11.00 31.86
C LYS A 27 9.45 10.70 30.89
N ALA A 28 9.18 10.01 29.79
CA ALA A 28 10.18 9.76 28.75
C ALA A 28 10.65 11.06 28.09
N LEU A 29 9.71 11.97 27.79
CA LEU A 29 10.01 13.24 27.14
C LEU A 29 10.85 14.17 27.99
N GLN A 30 10.71 14.16 29.32
CA GLN A 30 11.62 14.91 30.20
C GLN A 30 13.09 14.59 29.93
N ARG A 31 13.42 13.30 29.73
CA ARG A 31 14.77 12.86 29.40
C ARG A 31 15.17 13.25 27.97
N GLU A 32 14.23 13.12 27.02
CA GLU A 32 14.49 13.45 25.61
C GLU A 32 14.74 14.94 25.36
N PHE A 33 14.01 15.82 26.07
CA PHE A 33 14.22 17.27 26.05
C PHE A 33 15.53 17.63 26.76
N ALA A 34 15.81 17.04 27.94
CA ALA A 34 17.06 17.28 28.67
C ALA A 34 18.30 16.90 27.85
N ALA A 35 18.24 15.78 27.13
CA ALA A 35 19.31 15.36 26.21
C ALA A 35 19.56 16.34 25.04
N ARG A 36 18.62 17.25 24.78
CA ARG A 36 18.72 18.31 23.76
C ARG A 36 19.03 19.69 24.35
N GLY A 37 19.34 19.75 25.64
CA GLY A 37 19.61 21.01 26.34
C GLY A 37 18.36 21.84 26.63
N ASP A 38 17.18 21.24 26.60
CA ASP A 38 15.92 21.90 26.94
C ASP A 38 15.20 21.17 28.09
N LYS A 39 14.20 21.80 28.70
CA LYS A 39 13.35 21.23 29.74
C LYS A 39 11.92 21.14 29.22
N LEU A 40 11.31 19.96 29.33
CA LEU A 40 9.89 19.80 29.04
C LEU A 40 9.07 20.75 29.95
N GLU A 41 8.34 21.65 29.32
CA GLU A 41 7.41 22.56 29.98
C GLU A 41 6.02 21.95 30.05
N LYS A 42 5.52 21.51 28.89
CA LYS A 42 4.13 21.08 28.72
C LYS A 42 4.04 19.89 27.77
N LEU A 43 3.18 18.93 28.10
CA LEU A 43 2.69 17.92 27.17
C LEU A 43 1.18 17.98 27.17
N THR A 44 0.60 18.26 26.01
CA THR A 44 -0.86 18.27 25.86
C THR A 44 -1.28 17.11 24.96
N PRO A 45 -1.86 16.04 25.54
CA PRO A 45 -2.45 14.99 24.75
C PRO A 45 -3.81 15.45 24.22
N CYS A 46 -4.08 15.16 22.95
CA CYS A 46 -5.42 15.25 22.39
C CYS A 46 -6.27 14.07 22.88
N GLU A 47 -7.55 14.11 22.55
CA GLU A 47 -8.43 12.97 22.77
C GLU A 47 -7.92 11.70 22.08
N SER A 48 -8.36 10.55 22.59
CA SER A 48 -7.98 9.26 22.01
C SER A 48 -8.74 8.96 20.72
N VAL A 49 -8.03 8.28 19.82
CA VAL A 49 -8.54 7.69 18.56
C VAL A 49 -8.12 6.23 18.47
N GLU A 50 -8.74 5.45 17.58
CA GLU A 50 -8.34 4.05 17.39
C GLU A 50 -6.89 3.93 16.89
N ASN A 51 -6.50 4.80 15.95
CA ASN A 51 -5.17 4.84 15.36
C ASN A 51 -4.78 6.30 15.06
N ALA A 52 -3.69 6.77 15.67
CA ALA A 52 -3.22 8.15 15.52
C ALA A 52 -2.15 8.32 14.43
N TYR A 53 -1.69 7.25 13.79
CA TYR A 53 -0.55 7.27 12.86
C TYR A 53 -0.74 8.24 11.68
N ALA A 54 -1.92 8.19 11.04
CA ALA A 54 -2.20 9.03 9.87
C ALA A 54 -2.33 10.52 10.24
N ILE A 55 -2.92 10.82 11.40
CA ILE A 55 -3.07 12.21 11.86
C ILE A 55 -1.76 12.77 12.42
N GLU A 56 -0.90 11.93 13.02
CA GLU A 56 0.47 12.30 13.40
C GLU A 56 1.27 12.72 12.16
N TYR A 57 1.26 11.90 11.10
CA TYR A 57 1.97 12.21 9.87
C TYR A 57 1.43 13.49 9.19
N ALA A 58 0.12 13.68 9.17
CA ALA A 58 -0.51 14.88 8.63
C ALA A 58 -0.09 16.12 9.41
N LEU A 59 -0.06 16.04 10.74
CA LEU A 59 0.36 17.14 11.60
C LEU A 59 1.86 17.46 11.42
N GLN A 60 2.73 16.45 11.43
CA GLN A 60 4.17 16.62 11.16
C GLN A 60 4.43 17.27 9.79
N SER A 61 3.65 16.89 8.77
CA SER A 61 3.76 17.45 7.43
C SER A 61 3.28 18.90 7.38
N TRP A 62 2.20 19.22 8.09
CA TRP A 62 1.69 20.59 8.20
C TRP A 62 2.69 21.49 8.93
N VAL A 63 3.18 21.09 10.11
CA VAL A 63 4.15 21.86 10.89
C VAL A 63 5.44 22.08 10.12
N ALA A 64 5.92 21.07 9.40
CA ALA A 64 7.13 21.18 8.59
C ALA A 64 7.03 22.18 7.43
N ARG A 65 5.82 22.59 7.02
CA ARG A 65 5.62 23.66 6.03
C ARG A 65 5.67 25.05 6.67
N THR A 66 5.37 25.15 7.95
CA THR A 66 5.23 26.41 8.66
C THR A 66 6.42 26.74 9.56
N GLN A 67 7.21 25.73 9.97
CA GLN A 67 8.17 25.85 11.05
C GLN A 67 9.47 25.07 10.76
N ILE A 68 10.58 25.51 11.36
CA ILE A 68 11.91 24.95 11.11
C ILE A 68 12.08 23.64 11.90
N ARG A 69 12.55 22.60 11.21
CA ARG A 69 12.89 21.32 11.84
C ARG A 69 14.23 21.42 12.56
N GLN A 70 14.29 20.94 13.80
CA GLN A 70 15.55 20.85 14.55
C GLN A 70 16.27 19.53 14.27
N SER A 71 15.54 18.41 14.34
CA SER A 71 16.08 17.06 14.17
C SER A 71 14.96 16.02 13.99
N GLY A 72 15.17 15.02 13.14
CA GLY A 72 14.13 14.01 12.86
C GLY A 72 12.85 14.60 12.25
N ARG A 73 11.77 13.80 12.23
CA ARG A 73 10.47 14.21 11.64
C ARG A 73 9.53 14.87 12.65
N GLU A 74 9.91 14.82 13.91
CA GLU A 74 9.03 15.07 15.06
C GLU A 74 9.47 16.24 15.92
N TRP A 75 10.69 16.79 15.71
CA TRP A 75 11.22 17.91 16.48
C TRP A 75 11.40 19.17 15.65
N PHE A 76 11.14 20.30 16.29
CA PHE A 76 11.00 21.57 15.62
C PHE A 76 11.34 22.73 16.57
N VAL A 77 11.82 23.86 16.04
CA VAL A 77 12.25 25.04 16.82
C VAL A 77 11.38 26.24 16.49
N SER A 78 11.16 27.11 17.49
CA SER A 78 10.52 28.42 17.31
C SER A 78 9.11 28.35 16.71
N GLY A 79 8.39 27.27 17.00
CA GLY A 79 7.05 27.04 16.48
C GLY A 79 5.94 27.66 17.32
N ASP A 80 4.82 27.93 16.67
CA ASP A 80 3.58 28.31 17.33
C ASP A 80 2.93 27.05 17.91
N PHE A 81 3.10 26.86 19.22
CA PHE A 81 2.55 25.74 19.97
C PHE A 81 1.02 25.73 19.92
N ASP A 82 0.37 26.88 20.06
CA ASP A 82 -1.09 26.97 20.15
C ASP A 82 -1.73 26.67 18.79
N ALA A 83 -1.15 27.18 17.70
CA ALA A 83 -1.60 26.83 16.35
C ALA A 83 -1.41 25.33 16.07
N THR A 84 -0.29 24.76 16.51
CA THR A 84 0.00 23.33 16.33
C THR A 84 -0.97 22.46 17.14
N LEU A 85 -1.25 22.84 18.38
CA LEU A 85 -2.20 22.13 19.25
C LEU A 85 -3.62 22.23 18.68
N LYS A 86 -4.03 23.40 18.20
CA LYS A 86 -5.34 23.58 17.56
C LYS A 86 -5.48 22.71 16.31
N GLN A 87 -4.43 22.62 15.50
CA GLN A 87 -4.39 21.74 14.33
C GLN A 87 -4.44 20.26 14.73
N ALA A 88 -3.71 19.88 15.78
CA ALA A 88 -3.74 18.52 16.33
C ALA A 88 -5.16 18.12 16.80
N GLN A 89 -5.83 19.01 17.51
CA GLN A 89 -7.21 18.82 17.98
C GLN A 89 -8.19 18.71 16.81
N ALA A 90 -8.06 19.56 15.79
CA ALA A 90 -8.91 19.51 14.60
C ALA A 90 -8.78 18.17 13.86
N LEU A 91 -7.54 17.72 13.60
CA LEU A 91 -7.27 16.42 12.98
C LEU A 91 -7.82 15.26 13.81
N THR A 92 -7.67 15.33 15.13
CA THR A 92 -8.19 14.32 16.06
C THR A 92 -9.72 14.27 16.00
N ALA A 93 -10.40 15.42 16.03
CA ALA A 93 -11.85 15.49 15.96
C ALA A 93 -12.40 14.95 14.63
N GLU A 94 -11.76 15.26 13.51
CA GLU A 94 -12.12 14.69 12.20
C GLU A 94 -11.93 13.16 12.17
N ARG A 95 -10.81 12.67 12.74
CA ARG A 95 -10.57 11.23 12.80
C ARG A 95 -11.61 10.53 13.65
N ARG A 96 -12.01 11.08 14.79
CA ARG A 96 -13.09 10.54 15.62
C ARG A 96 -14.44 10.48 14.90
N LYS A 97 -14.77 11.49 14.10
CA LYS A 97 -15.98 11.45 13.25
C LYS A 97 -15.92 10.30 12.25
N ARG A 98 -14.75 10.05 11.65
CA ARG A 98 -14.54 8.90 10.76
C ARG A 98 -14.62 7.58 11.51
N ASP A 99 -13.96 7.45 12.66
CA ASP A 99 -14.00 6.23 13.48
C ASP A 99 -15.45 5.91 13.88
N ALA A 100 -16.22 6.91 14.33
CA ALA A 100 -17.64 6.77 14.65
C ALA A 100 -18.48 6.33 13.43
N TYR A 101 -18.23 6.91 12.26
CA TYR A 101 -18.88 6.48 11.02
C TYR A 101 -18.51 5.03 10.68
N GLU A 102 -17.24 4.67 10.73
CA GLU A 102 -16.74 3.32 10.41
C GLU A 102 -17.32 2.25 11.36
N GLN A 103 -17.51 2.59 12.64
CA GLN A 103 -18.13 1.72 13.63
C GLN A 103 -19.66 1.64 13.51
N SER A 104 -20.30 2.63 12.87
CA SER A 104 -21.76 2.65 12.66
C SER A 104 -22.25 1.48 11.78
N PRO A 105 -23.54 1.09 11.87
CA PRO A 105 -24.11 0.08 10.98
C PRO A 105 -23.91 0.41 9.49
N ARG A 106 -24.02 1.69 9.12
CA ARG A 106 -23.83 2.17 7.75
C ARG A 106 -22.37 2.04 7.29
N GLY A 107 -21.41 2.40 8.14
CA GLY A 107 -19.98 2.24 7.85
C GLY A 107 -19.59 0.76 7.72
N LYS A 108 -20.07 -0.09 8.63
CA LYS A 108 -19.88 -1.54 8.55
C LYS A 108 -20.46 -2.13 7.26
N ALA A 109 -21.67 -1.71 6.87
CA ALA A 109 -22.28 -2.13 5.61
C ALA A 109 -21.48 -1.66 4.38
N ALA A 110 -20.99 -0.40 4.38
CA ALA A 110 -20.13 0.10 3.31
C ALA A 110 -18.82 -0.67 3.20
N ARG A 111 -18.18 -1.00 4.34
CA ARG A 111 -16.96 -1.83 4.38
C ARG A 111 -17.19 -3.22 3.81
N ARG A 112 -18.30 -3.89 4.17
CA ARG A 112 -18.66 -5.20 3.60
C ARG A 112 -18.87 -5.13 2.09
N ARG A 113 -19.57 -4.10 1.59
CA ARG A 113 -19.76 -3.90 0.14
C ARG A 113 -18.43 -3.71 -0.58
N GLN A 114 -17.53 -2.94 0.01
CA GLN A 114 -16.19 -2.74 -0.57
C GLN A 114 -15.38 -4.03 -0.59
N GLN A 115 -15.40 -4.81 0.51
CA GLN A 115 -14.73 -6.12 0.56
C GLN A 115 -15.30 -7.09 -0.46
N ALA A 116 -16.63 -7.14 -0.62
CA ALA A 116 -17.29 -7.96 -1.63
C ALA A 116 -16.87 -7.57 -3.05
N ARG A 117 -16.75 -6.26 -3.35
CA ARG A 117 -16.25 -5.77 -4.65
C ARG A 117 -14.80 -6.18 -4.89
N ILE A 118 -13.93 -6.04 -3.89
CA ILE A 118 -12.53 -6.45 -4.01
C ILE A 118 -12.44 -7.96 -4.28
N LEU A 119 -13.23 -8.76 -3.57
CA LEU A 119 -13.27 -10.20 -3.77
C LEU A 119 -13.78 -10.57 -5.17
N ALA A 120 -14.84 -9.92 -5.64
CA ALA A 120 -15.36 -10.13 -6.99
C ALA A 120 -14.30 -9.81 -8.06
N LEU A 121 -13.60 -8.67 -7.93
CA LEU A 121 -12.50 -8.31 -8.82
C LEU A 121 -11.35 -9.34 -8.80
N GLN A 122 -11.00 -9.87 -7.62
CA GLN A 122 -9.98 -10.92 -7.50
C GLN A 122 -10.41 -12.21 -8.23
N GLN A 123 -11.69 -12.58 -8.13
CA GLN A 123 -12.23 -13.75 -8.83
C GLN A 123 -12.25 -13.54 -10.34
N GLU A 124 -12.67 -12.36 -10.82
CA GLU A 124 -12.63 -12.01 -12.23
C GLU A 124 -11.20 -12.07 -12.79
N TRP A 125 -10.23 -11.52 -12.05
CA TRP A 125 -8.82 -11.58 -12.43
C TRP A 125 -8.29 -13.01 -12.48
N ALA A 126 -8.66 -13.85 -11.52
CA ALA A 126 -8.29 -15.26 -11.52
C ALA A 126 -8.89 -16.00 -12.72
N ALA A 127 -10.18 -15.78 -13.02
CA ALA A 127 -10.86 -16.38 -14.16
C ALA A 127 -10.26 -15.93 -15.50
N ALA A 128 -9.98 -14.63 -15.64
CA ALA A 128 -9.32 -14.09 -16.83
C ALA A 128 -7.92 -14.69 -17.03
N LYS A 129 -7.15 -14.86 -15.95
CA LYS A 129 -5.83 -15.50 -15.99
C LYS A 129 -5.92 -16.96 -16.46
N VAL A 130 -6.87 -17.72 -15.92
CA VAL A 130 -7.11 -19.11 -16.35
C VAL A 130 -7.50 -19.16 -17.82
N SER A 131 -8.45 -18.33 -18.26
CA SER A 131 -8.87 -18.25 -19.66
C SER A 131 -7.69 -17.96 -20.59
N HIS A 132 -6.86 -16.98 -20.25
CA HIS A 132 -5.68 -16.63 -21.04
C HIS A 132 -4.69 -17.80 -21.18
N LEU A 133 -4.43 -18.52 -20.07
CA LEU A 133 -3.55 -19.69 -20.10
C LEU A 133 -4.13 -20.83 -20.94
N THR A 134 -5.43 -21.08 -20.85
CA THR A 134 -6.12 -22.08 -21.66
C THR A 134 -6.04 -21.75 -23.14
N SER A 135 -6.35 -20.51 -23.54
CA SER A 135 -6.24 -20.08 -24.94
C SER A 135 -4.81 -20.22 -25.47
N ARG A 136 -3.80 -19.90 -24.64
CA ARG A 136 -2.39 -20.06 -25.00
C ARG A 136 -2.00 -21.53 -25.17
N ALA A 137 -2.53 -22.42 -24.34
CA ALA A 137 -2.31 -23.86 -24.46
C ALA A 137 -2.94 -24.44 -25.73
N GLN A 138 -4.19 -24.04 -26.04
CA GLN A 138 -4.89 -24.41 -27.27
C GLN A 138 -4.12 -23.95 -28.51
N TYR A 139 -3.69 -22.68 -28.54
CA TYR A 139 -2.89 -22.15 -29.63
C TYR A 139 -1.61 -22.97 -29.86
N LYS A 140 -0.88 -23.34 -28.79
CA LYS A 140 0.31 -24.19 -28.90
C LYS A 140 -0.01 -25.57 -29.47
N ALA A 141 -1.11 -26.19 -29.02
CA ALA A 141 -1.56 -27.48 -29.51
C ALA A 141 -1.92 -27.44 -31.01
N ASP A 142 -2.62 -26.40 -31.44
CA ASP A 142 -3.00 -26.19 -32.84
C ASP A 142 -1.78 -25.98 -33.74
N VAL A 143 -0.82 -25.16 -33.30
CA VAL A 143 0.44 -24.96 -34.02
C VAL A 143 1.21 -26.28 -34.13
N ALA A 144 1.27 -27.08 -33.07
CA ALA A 144 1.92 -28.39 -33.10
C ALA A 144 1.21 -29.35 -34.07
N LYS A 145 -0.12 -29.39 -34.07
CA LYS A 145 -0.92 -30.20 -35.01
C LYS A 145 -0.66 -29.79 -36.47
N ARG A 146 -0.65 -28.48 -36.75
CA ARG A 146 -0.33 -27.95 -38.10
C ARG A 146 1.09 -28.31 -38.53
N ARG A 147 2.07 -28.23 -37.63
CA ARG A 147 3.46 -28.65 -37.91
C ARG A 147 3.55 -30.14 -38.23
N LYS A 148 2.93 -31.01 -37.44
CA LYS A 148 2.87 -32.46 -37.70
C LYS A 148 2.21 -32.76 -39.05
N ALA A 149 1.07 -32.12 -39.35
CA ALA A 149 0.37 -32.30 -40.62
C ALA A 149 1.18 -31.79 -41.83
N LYS A 150 2.00 -30.74 -41.65
CA LYS A 150 2.93 -30.28 -42.69
C LYS A 150 4.06 -31.28 -42.90
N ALA A 151 4.67 -31.79 -41.83
CA ALA A 151 5.74 -32.79 -41.91
C ALA A 151 5.27 -34.08 -42.60
N LEU A 152 4.08 -34.59 -42.25
CA LEU A 152 3.48 -35.76 -42.91
C LEU A 152 3.28 -35.54 -44.41
N ARG A 153 2.78 -34.36 -44.81
CA ARG A 153 2.59 -34.03 -46.23
C ARG A 153 3.91 -33.94 -46.99
N VAL A 154 4.93 -33.33 -46.40
CA VAL A 154 6.26 -33.22 -47.01
C VAL A 154 6.91 -34.59 -47.14
N ASN A 155 6.89 -35.41 -46.09
CA ASN A 155 7.46 -36.75 -46.13
C ASN A 155 6.74 -37.65 -47.14
N GLY A 156 5.40 -37.65 -47.15
CA GLY A 156 4.64 -38.42 -48.15
C GLY A 156 4.90 -37.97 -49.59
N ALA A 157 5.14 -36.67 -49.83
CA ALA A 157 5.54 -36.18 -51.14
C ALA A 157 6.95 -36.65 -51.54
N MET A 158 7.89 -36.67 -50.59
CA MET A 158 9.24 -37.22 -50.82
C MET A 158 9.20 -38.71 -51.12
N ASP A 159 8.41 -39.48 -50.37
CA ASP A 159 8.25 -40.93 -50.57
C ASP A 159 7.63 -41.23 -51.95
N ALA A 160 6.61 -40.46 -52.35
CA ALA A 160 6.01 -40.59 -53.69
C ALA A 160 7.00 -40.24 -54.81
N MET A 161 7.82 -39.21 -54.61
CA MET A 161 8.87 -38.83 -55.57
C MET A 161 9.95 -39.91 -55.68
N ALA A 162 10.39 -40.48 -54.56
CA ALA A 162 11.34 -41.58 -54.54
C ALA A 162 10.78 -42.82 -55.27
N ALA A 163 9.51 -43.18 -55.01
CA ALA A 163 8.84 -44.28 -55.70
C ALA A 163 8.74 -44.05 -57.22
N PHE A 164 8.42 -42.82 -57.64
CA PHE A 164 8.39 -42.45 -59.07
C PHE A 164 9.77 -42.58 -59.74
N LEU A 165 10.83 -42.11 -59.07
CA LEU A 165 12.20 -42.23 -59.60
C LEU A 165 12.64 -43.69 -59.72
N ILE A 166 12.34 -44.52 -58.71
CA ILE A 166 12.62 -45.97 -58.75
C ILE A 166 11.87 -46.62 -59.91
N ALA A 167 10.56 -46.40 -60.02
CA ALA A 167 9.73 -46.97 -61.09
C ALA A 167 10.21 -46.53 -62.49
N ARG A 168 10.68 -45.29 -62.63
CA ARG A 168 11.25 -44.79 -63.88
C ARG A 168 12.60 -45.44 -64.21
N SER A 169 13.45 -45.67 -63.21
CA SER A 169 14.73 -46.35 -63.42
C SER A 169 14.58 -47.82 -63.81
N THR A 170 13.55 -48.51 -63.31
CA THR A 170 13.29 -49.90 -63.67
C THR A 170 12.63 -50.09 -65.04
N GLN A 171 12.04 -49.04 -65.61
CA GLN A 171 11.53 -49.04 -67.00
C GLN A 171 12.60 -48.74 -68.06
N LEU A 172 13.76 -48.22 -67.65
CA LEU A 172 14.87 -47.85 -68.54
C LEU A 172 16.01 -48.89 -68.52
N ALA A 173 15.86 -49.97 -67.76
CA ALA A 173 16.75 -51.12 -67.70
C ALA A 173 16.16 -52.30 -68.49
#